data_AF-A0A925V5N4-F1
#
_entry.id   AF-A0A925V5N4-F1
#
_cell.length_a   1.000
_cell.length_b   1.000
_cell.length_c   1.000
_cell.angle_alpha   90.00
_cell.angle_beta   90.00
_cell.angle_gamma   90.00
#
_symmetry.space_group_name_H-M   'P 1'
#
loop_
_entity.id
_entity.type
_entity.pdbx_description
1 polymer ?
#
loop_
_entity_poly.entity_id
_entity_poly.type
_entity_poly.pdbx_seq_one_letter_code
_entity_poly.pdbx_strand_id
1 'polypeptide(L)'
;MTDTESTTVTDTETVTDSDTVTDSDSDTDGTLWCVDADMDGFGDPDDCTTGPDQPPGTVDNDADCDDEDPDTFPGAAPNDDEDACMHDGDGDDWGDDDPGPGIDPGTDCDDTDADTFPGAAVNEKGLCGTDADGDGWGDSNPGGGGDPGADCYDGNADLNPDTMGLSVFTSFGFDSVVATPSLDGTATLAITASLDAPFQWNPVSATIDETGTIVVNDDDDNRLYTVDYAPVCDDPDAEGTVTPFDDSHGADVFCGITFGPDGVLYGARNDTDQISEFDLTTGQVASEVPIDNGGAPFDLGSCGMTFDCHNQQLLIADGGGGDIYSIDPATGAMTLIADTDLTWSPTGLAYEPVTRTVYVAGDFDLYRIALDGSNTVEALGAFNDEGDPVSISNIEVLPICTGG
;
A
#
# COMPACT_ATOMS: atom_id res chain seq x y z
N MET A 1 10.92 -1.86 55.13
CA MET A 1 10.64 -0.79 56.11
C MET A 1 11.96 -0.29 56.63
N THR A 2 12.31 0.95 56.24
CA THR A 2 12.98 2.03 57.02
C THR A 2 14.22 1.68 57.84
N ASP A 3 15.31 2.44 57.89
CA ASP A 3 15.72 3.68 57.23
C ASP A 3 17.21 3.89 57.61
N THR A 4 17.94 4.42 56.64
CA THR A 4 19.10 5.32 56.60
C THR A 4 19.45 6.09 57.89
N GLU A 5 20.73 6.31 58.22
CA GLU A 5 21.53 7.57 58.07
C GLU A 5 22.48 7.58 59.31
N SER A 6 23.63 8.25 59.44
CA SER A 6 24.46 9.14 58.62
C SER A 6 25.63 9.53 59.54
N THR A 7 26.84 9.68 59.00
CA THR A 7 28.03 10.07 59.77
C THR A 7 28.51 11.42 59.29
N THR A 8 28.64 12.37 60.21
CA THR A 8 29.28 13.67 60.00
C THR A 8 30.70 13.64 60.57
N VAL A 9 31.63 14.37 59.94
CA VAL A 9 32.35 15.52 60.52
C VAL A 9 33.55 15.90 59.64
N THR A 10 33.71 17.21 59.55
CA THR A 10 34.54 18.10 58.72
C THR A 10 35.98 18.33 59.21
N ASP A 11 36.76 18.90 58.29
CA ASP A 11 37.80 19.94 58.42
C ASP A 11 39.30 19.58 58.60
N THR A 12 40.02 19.63 57.47
CA THR A 12 40.96 20.69 57.03
C THR A 12 42.22 21.05 57.87
N GLU A 13 43.38 20.69 57.28
CA GLU A 13 44.69 21.40 57.19
C GLU A 13 45.58 21.50 58.47
N THR A 14 46.85 21.09 58.49
CA THR A 14 48.01 21.54 57.66
C THR A 14 49.24 20.70 58.02
N VAL A 15 50.08 20.28 57.06
CA VAL A 15 51.55 20.12 57.27
C VAL A 15 52.30 20.44 55.97
N THR A 16 53.34 21.25 56.13
CA THR A 16 54.23 21.82 55.12
C THR A 16 55.34 20.90 54.63
N ASP A 17 55.71 21.15 53.37
CA ASP A 17 57.05 21.15 52.77
C ASP A 17 57.61 19.85 52.16
N SER A 18 57.56 19.86 50.83
CA SER A 18 58.59 19.47 49.85
C SER A 18 59.31 18.13 50.02
N ASP A 19 58.95 17.20 49.13
CA ASP A 19 59.96 16.53 48.32
C ASP A 19 59.41 16.27 46.92
N THR A 20 60.11 16.83 45.94
CA THR A 20 59.87 16.68 44.51
C THR A 20 60.17 15.25 44.08
N VAL A 21 59.13 14.51 43.71
CA VAL A 21 59.22 13.49 42.67
C VAL A 21 58.18 13.87 41.62
N THR A 22 58.59 14.71 40.69
CA THR A 22 57.95 14.73 39.37
C THR A 22 58.31 13.39 38.74
N ASP A 23 57.40 12.43 38.88
CA ASP A 23 57.35 11.29 37.98
C ASP A 23 56.92 11.86 36.63
N SER A 24 57.92 12.18 35.81
CA SER A 24 57.72 12.58 34.43
C SER A 24 57.54 11.31 33.61
N ASP A 25 56.42 10.63 33.80
CA ASP A 25 55.81 9.85 32.73
C ASP A 25 54.98 10.84 31.91
N SER A 26 55.70 11.67 31.14
CA SER A 26 55.12 12.29 29.97
C SER A 26 55.12 11.21 28.87
N ASP A 27 54.14 10.32 28.94
CA ASP A 27 53.62 9.70 27.72
C ASP A 27 52.97 10.82 26.91
N THR A 28 53.80 11.68 26.29
CA THR A 28 53.37 12.51 25.17
C THR A 28 53.50 11.65 23.92
N ASP A 29 52.67 10.61 23.85
CA ASP A 29 52.17 10.22 22.53
C ASP A 29 51.19 11.33 22.18
N GLY A 30 51.47 12.10 21.12
CA GLY A 30 50.55 13.14 20.69
C GLY A 30 49.22 12.51 20.27
N THR A 31 48.15 13.31 20.24
CA THR A 31 46.88 12.86 19.66
C THR A 31 47.08 12.63 18.16
N LEU A 32 46.47 11.57 17.63
CA LEU A 32 46.40 11.33 16.19
C LEU A 32 45.37 12.29 15.59
N TRP A 33 45.71 12.96 14.50
CA TRP A 33 44.83 13.87 13.78
C TRP A 33 44.85 13.50 12.30
N CYS A 34 43.74 13.00 11.78
CA CYS A 34 43.60 12.56 10.38
C CYS A 34 42.72 13.54 9.60
N VAL A 35 43.02 13.75 8.33
CA VAL A 35 42.23 14.63 7.45
C VAL A 35 40.80 14.09 7.38
N ASP A 36 39.84 15.02 7.42
CA ASP A 36 38.40 14.78 7.27
C ASP A 36 37.96 15.69 6.11
N ALA A 37 37.97 15.15 4.89
CA ALA A 37 37.85 15.93 3.67
C ALA A 37 36.41 16.17 3.22
N ASP A 38 35.50 15.23 3.50
CA ASP A 38 34.06 15.34 3.25
C ASP A 38 33.24 15.92 4.40
N MET A 39 33.83 16.03 5.61
CA MET A 39 33.28 16.65 6.82
C MET A 39 32.21 15.83 7.55
N ASP A 40 32.27 14.50 7.47
CA ASP A 40 31.39 13.59 8.21
C ASP A 40 31.84 13.37 9.68
N GLY A 41 33.08 13.73 10.01
CA GLY A 41 33.67 13.59 11.34
C GLY A 41 34.56 12.35 11.52
N PHE A 42 34.76 11.57 10.48
CA PHE A 42 35.71 10.46 10.39
C PHE A 42 36.95 10.93 9.63
N GLY A 43 38.09 10.31 9.91
CA GLY A 43 39.37 10.74 9.35
C GLY A 43 40.06 9.68 8.52
N ASP A 44 40.66 10.09 7.40
CA ASP A 44 41.39 9.22 6.47
C ASP A 44 42.57 8.51 7.17
N PRO A 45 42.56 7.16 7.27
CA PRO A 45 43.66 6.41 7.86
C PRO A 45 45.00 6.54 7.12
N ASP A 46 44.98 6.94 5.85
CA ASP A 46 46.18 7.14 5.03
C ASP A 46 46.75 8.58 5.14
N ASP A 47 46.01 9.57 5.68
CA ASP A 47 46.48 10.96 5.89
C ASP A 47 46.37 11.45 7.35
N CYS A 48 47.15 10.81 8.22
CA CYS A 48 47.22 11.16 9.64
C CYS A 48 48.54 11.82 10.08
N THR A 49 48.45 12.72 11.07
CA THR A 49 49.58 13.36 11.75
C THR A 49 49.44 13.34 13.27
N THR A 50 50.55 13.11 13.99
CA THR A 50 50.54 13.08 15.47
C THR A 50 50.99 14.41 16.05
N GLY A 51 50.20 15.02 16.93
CA GLY A 51 50.52 16.34 17.50
C GLY A 51 49.67 16.75 18.72
N PRO A 52 50.12 17.76 19.49
CA PRO A 52 49.40 18.23 20.67
C PRO A 52 48.22 19.16 20.36
N ASP A 53 48.19 19.77 19.17
CA ASP A 53 47.16 20.72 18.73
C ASP A 53 46.53 20.20 17.43
N GLN A 54 45.19 20.21 17.33
CA GLN A 54 44.42 19.81 16.15
C GLN A 54 44.73 20.71 14.93
N PRO A 55 45.27 20.16 13.83
CA PRO A 55 45.32 20.86 12.55
C PRO A 55 43.90 21.20 12.03
N PRO A 56 43.70 22.31 11.30
CA PRO A 56 42.40 22.60 10.68
C PRO A 56 42.00 21.52 9.65
N GLY A 57 40.73 21.08 9.69
CA GLY A 57 40.21 20.05 8.77
C GLY A 57 40.70 18.64 9.08
N THR A 58 40.90 18.34 10.37
CA THR A 58 41.29 16.99 10.84
C THR A 58 40.44 16.60 12.04
N VAL A 59 40.24 15.30 12.26
CA VAL A 59 39.54 14.71 13.43
C VAL A 59 40.47 13.78 14.20
N ASP A 60 40.10 13.42 15.44
CA ASP A 60 40.93 12.60 16.34
C ASP A 60 40.75 11.08 16.18
N ASN A 61 40.39 10.64 14.98
CA ASN A 61 40.23 9.24 14.60
C ASN A 61 40.78 8.98 13.18
N ASP A 62 41.05 7.72 12.87
CA ASP A 62 41.52 7.20 11.58
C ASP A 62 40.52 6.18 10.99
N ALA A 63 39.23 6.44 11.18
CA ALA A 63 38.18 5.44 10.99
C ALA A 63 37.41 5.59 9.67
N ASP A 64 37.69 6.60 8.87
CA ASP A 64 36.99 6.81 7.60
C ASP A 64 37.36 5.74 6.57
N CYS A 65 36.36 5.28 5.83
CA CYS A 65 36.56 4.33 4.76
C CYS A 65 36.41 4.90 3.34
N ASP A 66 35.83 6.08 3.17
CA ASP A 66 35.92 6.87 1.93
C ASP A 66 35.84 8.39 2.21
N ASP A 67 36.99 9.02 2.48
CA ASP A 67 37.16 10.46 2.78
C ASP A 67 36.73 11.42 1.62
N GLU A 68 36.21 10.89 0.51
CA GLU A 68 35.57 11.69 -0.55
C GLU A 68 34.02 11.70 -0.47
N ASP A 69 33.42 10.93 0.45
CA ASP A 69 31.99 10.63 0.50
C ASP A 69 31.42 10.64 1.94
N PRO A 70 30.68 11.71 2.32
CA PRO A 70 30.24 11.92 3.71
C PRO A 70 29.17 10.92 4.19
N ASP A 71 28.70 10.05 3.30
CA ASP A 71 27.69 9.04 3.57
C ASP A 71 28.34 7.63 3.72
N THR A 72 29.68 7.53 3.69
CA THR A 72 30.45 6.27 3.75
C THR A 72 31.39 6.21 4.94
N PHE A 73 30.92 5.73 6.09
CA PHE A 73 31.73 5.65 7.32
C PHE A 73 31.28 4.55 8.27
N PRO A 74 32.11 4.16 9.26
CA PRO A 74 31.68 3.24 10.31
C PRO A 74 30.47 3.76 11.10
N GLY A 75 29.35 3.04 10.97
CA GLY A 75 28.09 3.40 11.62
C GLY A 75 27.19 4.33 10.80
N ALA A 76 27.44 4.48 9.49
CA ALA A 76 26.51 5.11 8.56
C ALA A 76 25.17 4.37 8.51
N ALA A 77 25.21 3.04 8.53
CA ALA A 77 24.03 2.16 8.49
C ALA A 77 23.85 1.34 9.78
N PRO A 78 23.40 1.93 10.90
CA PRO A 78 23.30 1.25 12.18
C PRO A 78 22.21 0.17 12.25
N ASN A 79 21.26 0.13 11.30
CA ASN A 79 20.26 -0.94 11.24
C ASN A 79 20.85 -2.27 10.73
N ASP A 80 21.94 -2.20 9.98
CA ASP A 80 22.72 -3.35 9.54
C ASP A 80 23.82 -3.72 10.54
N ASP A 81 24.78 -2.82 10.74
CA ASP A 81 25.90 -3.00 11.66
C ASP A 81 26.46 -1.65 12.13
N GLU A 82 26.33 -1.36 13.44
CA GLU A 82 26.73 -0.09 14.06
C GLU A 82 28.24 0.23 13.96
N ASP A 83 29.08 -0.76 13.63
CA ASP A 83 30.54 -0.61 13.58
C ASP A 83 31.14 -0.87 12.17
N ALA A 84 30.33 -1.29 11.19
CA ALA A 84 30.82 -1.62 9.84
C ALA A 84 30.96 -0.37 8.97
N CYS A 85 31.95 -0.39 8.07
CA CYS A 85 32.10 0.63 7.05
C CYS A 85 31.07 0.36 5.94
N MET A 86 29.97 1.12 5.93
CA MET A 86 28.88 1.00 4.97
C MET A 86 28.62 2.37 4.33
N HIS A 87 27.93 2.38 3.18
CA HIS A 87 27.37 3.58 2.58
C HIS A 87 25.88 3.62 2.88
N ASP A 88 25.35 4.78 3.25
CA ASP A 88 23.90 5.04 3.40
C ASP A 88 23.53 6.17 2.44
N GLY A 89 23.19 5.81 1.20
CA GLY A 89 23.05 6.77 0.11
C GLY A 89 21.81 7.67 0.18
N ASP A 90 20.75 7.24 0.85
CA ASP A 90 19.47 7.96 0.95
C ASP A 90 19.10 8.42 2.37
N GLY A 91 19.86 7.97 3.38
CA GLY A 91 19.80 8.45 4.76
C GLY A 91 18.74 7.74 5.59
N ASP A 92 18.45 6.47 5.32
CA ASP A 92 17.45 5.66 6.01
C ASP A 92 18.02 4.77 7.15
N ASP A 93 19.31 4.93 7.43
CA ASP A 93 20.10 4.16 8.41
C ASP A 93 20.34 2.68 8.01
N TRP A 94 20.09 2.28 6.75
CA TRP A 94 20.44 0.99 6.15
C TRP A 94 21.56 1.16 5.12
N GLY A 95 22.34 0.10 4.92
CA GLY A 95 23.50 0.16 4.06
C GLY A 95 23.20 -0.37 2.67
N ASP A 96 23.70 0.28 1.63
CA ASP A 96 23.55 -0.15 0.24
C ASP A 96 23.87 -1.64 0.05
N ASP A 97 23.13 -2.34 -0.83
CA ASP A 97 23.42 -3.75 -1.13
C ASP A 97 24.66 -3.96 -2.03
N ASP A 98 25.03 -2.95 -2.84
CA ASP A 98 26.20 -2.95 -3.73
C ASP A 98 26.97 -1.59 -3.72
N PRO A 99 27.56 -1.18 -2.57
CA PRO A 99 28.29 0.09 -2.42
C PRO A 99 29.63 0.11 -3.18
N GLY A 100 30.00 -1.00 -3.83
CA GLY A 100 31.23 -1.14 -4.58
C GLY A 100 32.44 -1.60 -3.76
N PRO A 101 33.66 -1.46 -4.32
CA PRO A 101 34.83 -2.17 -3.79
C PRO A 101 35.48 -1.44 -2.60
N GLY A 102 35.50 -2.10 -1.45
CA GLY A 102 36.21 -1.62 -0.26
C GLY A 102 35.29 -1.19 0.88
N ILE A 103 34.00 -1.07 0.60
CA ILE A 103 32.92 -0.80 1.54
C ILE A 103 32.20 -2.13 1.83
N ASP A 104 31.80 -2.35 3.08
CA ASP A 104 31.02 -3.52 3.46
C ASP A 104 29.58 -3.33 2.93
N PRO A 105 29.00 -4.33 2.25
CA PRO A 105 27.61 -4.25 1.76
C PRO A 105 26.63 -4.39 2.92
N GLY A 106 25.56 -3.58 2.91
CA GLY A 106 24.42 -3.64 3.83
C GLY A 106 23.24 -4.44 3.25
N THR A 107 22.03 -4.08 3.69
CA THR A 107 20.79 -4.77 3.29
C THR A 107 19.69 -3.87 2.71
N ASP A 108 19.94 -2.57 2.53
CA ASP A 108 19.06 -1.68 1.77
C ASP A 108 18.87 -2.24 0.35
N CYS A 109 17.62 -2.31 -0.11
CA CYS A 109 17.30 -2.81 -1.44
C CYS A 109 17.02 -1.72 -2.47
N ASP A 110 16.91 -0.46 -2.07
CA ASP A 110 16.86 0.66 -3.00
C ASP A 110 17.59 1.87 -2.41
N ASP A 111 18.90 1.94 -2.68
CA ASP A 111 19.85 2.99 -2.26
C ASP A 111 19.48 4.44 -2.70
N THR A 112 18.27 4.65 -3.24
CA THR A 112 17.77 5.96 -3.68
C THR A 112 16.43 6.34 -3.06
N ASP A 113 15.85 5.48 -2.23
CA ASP A 113 14.52 5.64 -1.65
C ASP A 113 14.47 5.21 -0.18
N ALA A 114 14.58 6.21 0.71
CA ALA A 114 14.65 6.02 2.15
C ALA A 114 13.40 5.39 2.81
N ASP A 115 12.33 5.16 2.05
CA ASP A 115 11.15 4.43 2.49
C ASP A 115 11.22 2.94 2.12
N THR A 116 12.29 2.47 1.45
CA THR A 116 12.43 1.14 0.84
C THR A 116 13.57 0.31 1.44
N PHE A 117 13.29 -0.36 2.56
CA PHE A 117 14.31 -1.17 3.26
C PHE A 117 13.72 -2.43 3.90
N PRO A 118 14.57 -3.38 4.37
CA PRO A 118 14.10 -4.57 5.05
C PRO A 118 13.28 -4.25 6.31
N GLY A 119 11.97 -4.46 6.21
CA GLY A 119 11.04 -4.24 7.31
C GLY A 119 10.46 -2.84 7.43
N ALA A 120 10.54 -2.00 6.39
CA ALA A 120 9.71 -0.79 6.27
C ALA A 120 8.23 -1.15 6.46
N ALA A 121 7.75 -2.09 5.63
CA ALA A 121 6.43 -2.73 5.77
C ALA A 121 6.39 -3.72 6.95
N VAL A 122 6.22 -3.23 8.18
CA VAL A 122 6.27 -4.04 9.42
C VAL A 122 5.24 -5.18 9.49
N ASN A 123 4.12 -5.06 8.76
CA ASN A 123 3.07 -6.07 8.68
C ASN A 123 3.43 -7.19 7.68
N GLU A 124 4.39 -6.95 6.78
CA GLU A 124 4.84 -7.85 5.72
C GLU A 124 6.27 -8.36 5.98
N LYS A 125 6.39 -9.18 7.03
CA LYS A 125 7.69 -9.60 7.56
C LYS A 125 8.61 -10.23 6.51
N GLY A 126 9.80 -9.65 6.41
CA GLY A 126 10.86 -10.15 5.54
C GLY A 126 10.75 -9.67 4.09
N LEU A 127 9.79 -8.78 3.81
CA LEU A 127 9.78 -7.96 2.61
C LEU A 127 10.84 -6.88 2.75
N CYS A 128 11.63 -6.67 1.69
CA CYS A 128 12.31 -5.39 1.51
C CYS A 128 11.36 -4.51 0.70
N GLY A 129 10.43 -3.84 1.39
CA GLY A 129 9.30 -3.15 0.77
C GLY A 129 9.40 -1.66 0.97
N THR A 130 8.63 -0.91 0.18
CA THR A 130 8.44 0.54 0.33
C THR A 130 7.22 0.78 1.20
N ASP A 131 7.28 1.65 2.21
CA ASP A 131 6.13 2.05 3.04
C ASP A 131 6.09 3.58 3.13
N ALA A 132 5.64 4.23 2.05
CA ALA A 132 5.79 5.69 1.90
C ALA A 132 4.82 6.50 2.78
N ASP A 133 3.68 5.92 3.18
CA ASP A 133 2.72 6.57 4.08
C ASP A 133 2.85 6.17 5.55
N GLY A 134 3.68 5.16 5.85
CA GLY A 134 4.07 4.74 7.18
C GLY A 134 2.98 3.98 7.94
N ASP A 135 2.10 3.28 7.25
CA ASP A 135 1.03 2.49 7.85
C ASP A 135 1.42 1.03 8.17
N GLY A 136 2.60 0.63 7.71
CA GLY A 136 3.22 -0.66 7.96
C GLY A 136 2.91 -1.72 6.92
N TRP A 137 2.19 -1.41 5.85
CA TRP A 137 2.02 -2.25 4.66
C TRP A 137 2.89 -1.70 3.53
N GLY A 138 3.38 -2.59 2.67
CA GLY A 138 4.29 -2.19 1.61
C GLY A 138 3.58 -1.92 0.30
N ASP A 139 4.08 -0.95 -0.48
CA ASP A 139 3.58 -0.64 -1.82
C ASP A 139 3.47 -1.92 -2.66
N SER A 140 2.29 -2.14 -3.24
CA SER A 140 2.01 -3.22 -4.18
C SER A 140 2.81 -3.14 -5.48
N ASN A 141 3.34 -1.96 -5.84
CA ASN A 141 4.15 -1.73 -7.02
C ASN A 141 5.22 -0.63 -6.78
N PRO A 142 6.23 -0.91 -5.92
CA PRO A 142 7.23 0.08 -5.45
C PRO A 142 8.13 0.62 -6.57
N GLY A 143 8.16 -0.05 -7.73
CA GLY A 143 9.19 0.19 -8.73
C GLY A 143 10.56 -0.21 -8.18
N GLY A 144 11.63 0.38 -8.70
CA GLY A 144 12.95 0.28 -8.05
C GLY A 144 13.48 -1.14 -7.80
N GLY A 145 14.24 -1.27 -6.72
CA GLY A 145 14.78 -2.53 -6.19
C GLY A 145 13.89 -3.24 -5.16
N GLY A 146 12.82 -2.58 -4.69
CA GLY A 146 11.90 -3.09 -3.67
C GLY A 146 11.05 -4.31 -4.11
N ASP A 147 10.74 -5.16 -3.13
CA ASP A 147 9.79 -6.27 -3.26
C ASP A 147 8.34 -5.75 -3.16
N PRO A 148 7.44 -6.12 -4.08
CA PRO A 148 6.02 -5.76 -4.00
C PRO A 148 5.34 -6.27 -2.71
N GLY A 149 4.78 -5.35 -1.93
CA GLY A 149 3.93 -5.59 -0.75
C GLY A 149 2.47 -5.82 -1.09
N ALA A 150 1.56 -5.43 -0.19
CA ALA A 150 0.11 -5.64 -0.30
C ALA A 150 -0.73 -4.35 -0.22
N ASP A 151 -0.10 -3.17 -0.14
CA ASP A 151 -0.82 -1.91 -0.14
C ASP A 151 -1.04 -1.39 -1.57
N CYS A 152 -2.31 -1.25 -1.97
CA CYS A 152 -2.64 -0.66 -3.27
C CYS A 152 -2.65 0.89 -3.23
N TYR A 153 -2.60 1.50 -2.05
CA TYR A 153 -2.79 2.93 -1.82
C TYR A 153 -1.69 3.51 -0.91
N ASP A 154 -0.43 3.25 -1.24
CA ASP A 154 0.79 3.61 -0.47
C ASP A 154 0.98 5.14 -0.26
N GLY A 155 0.11 5.97 -0.86
CA GLY A 155 0.02 7.40 -0.57
C GLY A 155 -1.02 7.77 0.50
N ASN A 156 -1.71 6.81 1.09
CA ASN A 156 -2.83 7.01 2.00
C ASN A 156 -2.94 5.91 3.09
N ALA A 157 -2.30 6.19 4.23
CA ALA A 157 -2.24 5.33 5.41
C ALA A 157 -3.59 4.89 6.03
N ASP A 158 -4.70 5.48 5.59
CA ASP A 158 -6.04 5.07 6.01
C ASP A 158 -6.61 3.92 5.12
N LEU A 159 -5.97 3.58 4.00
CA LEU A 159 -6.46 2.66 2.96
C LEU A 159 -5.55 1.44 2.76
N ASN A 160 -5.48 0.56 3.73
CA ASN A 160 -4.59 -0.61 3.71
C ASN A 160 -5.30 -1.93 4.02
N PRO A 161 -4.61 -3.08 3.93
CA PRO A 161 -5.22 -4.38 4.18
C PRO A 161 -5.88 -4.59 5.55
N ASP A 162 -5.52 -3.79 6.58
CA ASP A 162 -6.19 -3.86 7.88
C ASP A 162 -7.45 -2.98 7.96
N THR A 163 -7.54 -1.93 7.13
CA THR A 163 -8.67 -0.99 7.10
C THR A 163 -9.60 -1.20 5.92
N MET A 164 -9.27 -2.08 4.98
CA MET A 164 -10.08 -2.38 3.80
C MET A 164 -10.61 -3.82 3.81
N GLY A 165 -11.78 -4.00 3.19
CA GLY A 165 -12.43 -5.30 3.14
C GLY A 165 -13.56 -5.37 2.14
N LEU A 166 -13.90 -6.59 1.74
CA LEU A 166 -14.94 -6.84 0.75
C LEU A 166 -16.27 -6.25 1.23
N SER A 167 -16.89 -5.46 0.37
CA SER A 167 -18.12 -4.72 0.63
C SER A 167 -19.08 -4.84 -0.55
N VAL A 168 -20.36 -4.73 -0.27
CA VAL A 168 -21.43 -4.72 -1.26
C VAL A 168 -22.39 -3.58 -0.98
N PHE A 169 -22.88 -2.94 -2.02
CA PHE A 169 -24.02 -2.03 -1.97
C PHE A 169 -25.28 -2.82 -2.30
N THR A 170 -26.27 -2.80 -1.40
CA THR A 170 -27.52 -3.54 -1.61
C THR A 170 -28.69 -2.85 -0.92
N SER A 171 -29.89 -3.43 -1.03
CA SER A 171 -31.08 -2.94 -0.38
C SER A 171 -31.80 -4.04 0.40
N PHE A 172 -32.08 -3.80 1.67
CA PHE A 172 -32.92 -4.66 2.49
C PHE A 172 -34.30 -4.01 2.66
N GLY A 173 -35.27 -4.49 1.88
CA GLY A 173 -36.59 -3.86 1.83
C GLY A 173 -36.56 -2.50 1.15
N PHE A 174 -36.62 -1.41 1.92
CA PHE A 174 -36.52 -0.03 1.41
C PHE A 174 -35.24 0.67 1.86
N ASP A 175 -34.43 0.02 2.69
CA ASP A 175 -33.24 0.60 3.28
C ASP A 175 -32.05 0.25 2.39
N SER A 176 -31.40 1.27 1.84
CA SER A 176 -30.16 1.12 1.08
C SER A 176 -28.99 1.05 2.04
N VAL A 177 -28.10 0.10 1.85
CA VAL A 177 -27.02 -0.19 2.79
C VAL A 177 -25.72 -0.51 2.08
N VAL A 178 -24.62 -0.30 2.81
CA VAL A 178 -23.37 -1.02 2.59
C VAL A 178 -23.36 -2.22 3.53
N ALA A 179 -22.93 -3.37 3.04
CA ALA A 179 -22.79 -4.57 3.85
C ALA A 179 -21.48 -5.30 3.53
N THR A 180 -20.96 -6.03 4.51
CA THR A 180 -19.77 -6.87 4.36
C THR A 180 -20.17 -8.34 4.37
N PRO A 181 -19.86 -9.12 3.31
CA PRO A 181 -20.03 -10.57 3.33
C PRO A 181 -18.97 -11.24 4.22
N SER A 182 -19.39 -12.21 5.01
CA SER A 182 -18.47 -13.09 5.73
C SER A 182 -17.72 -14.04 4.80
N LEU A 183 -16.41 -14.20 5.04
CA LEU A 183 -15.53 -15.07 4.26
C LEU A 183 -15.33 -16.46 4.89
N ASP A 184 -16.27 -16.90 5.75
CA ASP A 184 -16.21 -18.14 6.53
C ASP A 184 -16.85 -19.36 5.83
N GLY A 185 -17.12 -19.23 4.53
CA GLY A 185 -17.83 -20.24 3.73
C GLY A 185 -19.34 -20.02 3.68
N THR A 186 -19.88 -18.98 4.35
CA THR A 186 -21.33 -18.69 4.35
C THR A 186 -21.75 -17.49 3.51
N ALA A 187 -20.87 -16.50 3.29
CA ALA A 187 -21.21 -15.22 2.63
C ALA A 187 -22.42 -14.51 3.25
N THR A 188 -22.65 -14.70 4.55
CA THR A 188 -23.69 -13.97 5.30
C THR A 188 -23.34 -12.49 5.32
N LEU A 189 -24.29 -11.63 4.97
CA LEU A 189 -24.12 -10.18 4.92
C LEU A 189 -24.32 -9.56 6.31
N ALA A 190 -23.37 -8.72 6.72
CA ALA A 190 -23.50 -7.86 7.89
C ALA A 190 -23.63 -6.41 7.44
N ILE A 191 -24.69 -5.71 7.86
CA ILE A 191 -24.88 -4.30 7.53
C ILE A 191 -23.77 -3.47 8.17
N THR A 192 -23.07 -2.71 7.34
CA THR A 192 -21.96 -1.82 7.67
C THR A 192 -22.48 -0.42 7.97
N ALA A 193 -23.32 0.13 7.08
CA ALA A 193 -23.95 1.43 7.27
C ALA A 193 -25.24 1.54 6.43
N SER A 194 -26.21 2.31 6.92
CA SER A 194 -27.35 2.77 6.13
C SER A 194 -26.94 3.93 5.23
N LEU A 195 -27.61 4.13 4.10
CA LEU A 195 -27.33 5.18 3.13
C LEU A 195 -28.56 6.06 2.88
N ASP A 196 -28.37 7.38 2.80
CA ASP A 196 -29.37 8.33 2.27
C ASP A 196 -29.37 8.28 0.73
N ALA A 197 -29.68 7.09 0.21
CA ALA A 197 -29.65 6.79 -1.22
C ALA A 197 -30.92 7.28 -1.93
N PRO A 198 -30.86 7.57 -3.25
CA PRO A 198 -32.03 7.93 -4.02
C PRO A 198 -33.09 6.81 -4.05
N PHE A 199 -34.32 7.19 -4.40
CA PHE A 199 -35.41 6.23 -4.61
C PHE A 199 -35.10 5.33 -5.82
N GLN A 200 -35.25 4.01 -5.64
CA GLN A 200 -34.81 2.98 -6.61
C GLN A 200 -33.29 2.95 -6.76
N TRP A 201 -32.59 2.65 -5.66
CA TRP A 201 -31.15 2.43 -5.64
C TRP A 201 -30.83 1.03 -6.23
N ASN A 202 -30.10 0.99 -7.33
CA ASN A 202 -29.67 -0.21 -8.04
C ASN A 202 -28.17 -0.12 -8.41
N PRO A 203 -27.29 -0.24 -7.40
CA PRO A 203 -25.84 -0.19 -7.61
C PRO A 203 -25.33 -1.46 -8.31
N VAL A 204 -24.57 -1.28 -9.38
CA VAL A 204 -24.03 -2.39 -10.20
C VAL A 204 -22.51 -2.45 -10.17
N SER A 205 -21.83 -1.39 -9.77
CA SER A 205 -20.40 -1.45 -9.51
C SER A 205 -19.96 -0.30 -8.64
N ALA A 206 -18.85 -0.49 -7.93
CA ALA A 206 -18.23 0.54 -7.14
C ALA A 206 -16.72 0.45 -7.31
N THR A 207 -16.01 1.52 -6.96
CA THR A 207 -14.55 1.59 -6.90
C THR A 207 -14.17 2.70 -5.92
N ILE A 208 -12.91 2.71 -5.50
CA ILE A 208 -12.33 3.78 -4.68
C ILE A 208 -11.00 4.25 -5.28
N ASP A 209 -10.68 5.53 -5.12
CA ASP A 209 -9.37 6.10 -5.50
C ASP A 209 -8.45 6.30 -4.28
N GLU A 210 -7.20 6.66 -4.55
CA GLU A 210 -6.16 6.99 -3.55
C GLU A 210 -6.62 8.01 -2.50
N THR A 211 -7.57 8.89 -2.84
CA THR A 211 -8.05 9.92 -1.93
C THR A 211 -9.12 9.41 -0.96
N GLY A 212 -9.53 8.15 -1.10
CA GLY A 212 -10.64 7.54 -0.37
C GLY A 212 -12.01 7.87 -0.98
N THR A 213 -12.07 8.45 -2.18
CA THR A 213 -13.34 8.80 -2.82
C THR A 213 -13.96 7.56 -3.44
N ILE A 214 -15.07 7.10 -2.85
CA ILE A 214 -15.84 5.96 -3.38
C ILE A 214 -16.78 6.45 -4.47
N VAL A 215 -16.70 5.83 -5.65
CA VAL A 215 -17.61 6.07 -6.78
C VAL A 215 -18.44 4.82 -7.02
N VAL A 216 -19.76 4.99 -7.17
CA VAL A 216 -20.72 3.93 -7.43
C VAL A 216 -21.47 4.21 -8.73
N ASN A 217 -21.60 3.20 -9.59
CA ASN A 217 -22.50 3.21 -10.75
C ASN A 217 -23.88 2.70 -10.34
N ASP A 218 -24.90 3.54 -10.54
CA ASP A 218 -26.31 3.18 -10.36
C ASP A 218 -27.00 3.11 -11.72
N ASP A 219 -27.63 1.97 -11.98
CA ASP A 219 -28.28 1.67 -13.26
C ASP A 219 -29.70 2.31 -13.33
N ASP A 220 -30.42 2.42 -12.21
CA ASP A 220 -31.78 2.96 -12.22
C ASP A 220 -31.86 4.44 -12.68
N ASP A 221 -30.91 5.30 -12.29
CA ASP A 221 -30.76 6.68 -12.82
C ASP A 221 -29.63 6.84 -13.85
N ASN A 222 -28.94 5.74 -14.16
CA ASN A 222 -27.82 5.68 -15.11
C ASN A 222 -26.78 6.78 -14.83
N ARG A 223 -26.36 6.84 -13.56
CA ARG A 223 -25.55 7.94 -13.04
C ARG A 223 -24.50 7.41 -12.06
N LEU A 224 -23.35 8.09 -12.05
CA LEU A 224 -22.35 7.94 -11.02
C LEU A 224 -22.74 8.69 -9.75
N TYR A 225 -22.41 8.11 -8.59
CA TYR A 225 -22.57 8.73 -7.29
C TYR A 225 -21.26 8.64 -6.52
N THR A 226 -20.93 9.66 -5.72
CA THR A 226 -19.97 9.46 -4.64
C THR A 226 -20.69 8.99 -3.39
N VAL A 227 -20.04 8.11 -2.63
CA VAL A 227 -20.58 7.61 -1.36
C VAL A 227 -19.58 7.86 -0.23
N ASP A 228 -20.06 8.42 0.86
CA ASP A 228 -19.30 8.61 2.10
C ASP A 228 -20.06 7.96 3.26
N TYR A 229 -19.60 6.78 3.69
CA TYR A 229 -20.23 5.99 4.77
C TYR A 229 -19.30 5.71 5.95
N ALA A 230 -17.98 5.78 5.78
CA ALA A 230 -17.02 5.46 6.83
C ALA A 230 -17.24 6.30 8.12
N PRO A 231 -17.60 7.60 8.06
CA PRO A 231 -17.86 8.40 9.26
C PRO A 231 -19.08 7.98 10.08
N VAL A 232 -20.00 7.19 9.53
CA VAL A 232 -21.26 6.78 10.19
C VAL A 232 -21.32 5.30 10.55
N CYS A 233 -20.26 4.56 10.26
CA CYS A 233 -20.10 3.12 10.45
C CYS A 233 -20.59 2.56 11.80
N ASP A 234 -20.43 3.33 12.89
CA ASP A 234 -20.80 2.92 14.25
C ASP A 234 -22.05 3.63 14.80
N ASP A 235 -22.73 4.44 13.99
CA ASP A 235 -23.92 5.19 14.40
C ASP A 235 -25.17 4.63 13.71
N PRO A 236 -25.95 3.78 14.39
CA PRO A 236 -27.16 3.17 13.81
C PRO A 236 -28.27 4.19 13.55
N ASP A 237 -28.15 5.42 14.07
CA ASP A 237 -29.08 6.51 13.85
C ASP A 237 -28.59 7.49 12.76
N ALA A 238 -27.43 7.23 12.14
CA ALA A 238 -26.87 8.02 11.05
C ALA A 238 -26.88 7.27 9.71
N GLU A 239 -26.85 8.03 8.64
CA GLU A 239 -26.85 7.53 7.27
C GLU A 239 -25.63 8.09 6.52
N GLY A 240 -24.99 7.24 5.73
CA GLY A 240 -23.93 7.63 4.82
C GLY A 240 -24.50 8.50 3.71
N THR A 241 -23.70 9.44 3.24
CA THR A 241 -24.14 10.41 2.22
C THR A 241 -23.90 9.85 0.84
N VAL A 242 -24.93 9.90 -0.01
CA VAL A 242 -24.86 9.53 -1.43
C VAL A 242 -25.05 10.80 -2.26
N THR A 243 -24.02 11.21 -3.00
CA THR A 243 -24.03 12.47 -3.77
C THR A 243 -24.00 12.17 -5.28
N PRO A 244 -25.02 12.61 -6.05
CA PRO A 244 -25.03 12.39 -7.50
C PRO A 244 -23.99 13.26 -8.19
N PHE A 245 -23.36 12.72 -9.23
CA PHE A 245 -22.72 13.54 -10.25
C PHE A 245 -23.78 14.32 -11.05
N ASP A 246 -23.40 15.44 -11.66
CA ASP A 246 -24.34 16.39 -12.27
C ASP A 246 -25.16 15.78 -13.41
N ASP A 247 -24.53 14.96 -14.26
CA ASP A 247 -25.12 14.39 -15.46
C ASP A 247 -25.25 12.85 -15.38
N SER A 248 -26.19 12.30 -16.15
CA SER A 248 -26.27 10.85 -16.40
C SER A 248 -25.25 10.46 -17.48
N HIS A 249 -24.66 9.26 -17.35
CA HIS A 249 -23.71 8.72 -18.33
C HIS A 249 -24.37 7.97 -19.50
N GLY A 250 -25.69 7.74 -19.49
CA GLY A 250 -26.35 7.04 -20.60
C GLY A 250 -27.49 6.13 -20.17
N ALA A 251 -27.62 4.96 -20.82
CA ALA A 251 -28.57 3.90 -20.46
C ALA A 251 -27.88 2.81 -19.61
N ASP A 252 -28.62 1.75 -19.23
CA ASP A 252 -28.13 0.62 -18.42
C ASP A 252 -27.06 -0.15 -19.19
N VAL A 253 -25.82 0.28 -19.06
CA VAL A 253 -24.75 -0.18 -19.96
C VAL A 253 -23.48 -0.58 -19.24
N PHE A 254 -23.27 -0.21 -17.97
CA PHE A 254 -22.00 -0.44 -17.28
C PHE A 254 -22.10 -1.57 -16.26
N CYS A 255 -21.41 -2.68 -16.53
CA CYS A 255 -21.36 -3.82 -15.61
C CYS A 255 -20.15 -3.82 -14.68
N GLY A 256 -19.26 -2.83 -14.81
CA GLY A 256 -18.09 -2.67 -13.94
C GLY A 256 -17.45 -1.31 -14.14
N ILE A 257 -16.96 -0.71 -13.06
CA ILE A 257 -16.14 0.50 -13.09
C ILE A 257 -14.90 0.29 -12.21
N THR A 258 -13.79 0.93 -12.53
CA THR A 258 -12.58 0.91 -11.69
C THR A 258 -11.66 2.07 -12.05
N PHE A 259 -10.91 2.55 -11.08
CA PHE A 259 -9.83 3.50 -11.34
C PHE A 259 -8.62 2.78 -11.94
N GLY A 260 -8.03 3.36 -12.97
CA GLY A 260 -6.77 2.90 -13.54
C GLY A 260 -5.54 3.52 -12.85
N PRO A 261 -4.34 3.07 -13.24
CA PRO A 261 -3.08 3.53 -12.67
C PRO A 261 -2.77 5.01 -12.98
N ASP A 262 -3.50 5.61 -13.92
CA ASP A 262 -3.42 7.01 -14.29
C ASP A 262 -4.44 7.90 -13.56
N GLY A 263 -5.19 7.33 -12.62
CA GLY A 263 -6.26 8.00 -11.87
C GLY A 263 -7.53 8.25 -12.70
N VAL A 264 -7.64 7.68 -13.90
CA VAL A 264 -8.84 7.79 -14.73
C VAL A 264 -9.86 6.73 -14.31
N LEU A 265 -11.13 7.13 -14.19
CA LEU A 265 -12.22 6.18 -13.98
C LEU A 265 -12.60 5.52 -15.31
N TYR A 266 -12.42 4.21 -15.38
CA TYR A 266 -12.83 3.38 -16.50
C TYR A 266 -14.14 2.65 -16.21
N GLY A 267 -14.90 2.31 -17.25
CA GLY A 267 -16.07 1.45 -17.16
C GLY A 267 -16.20 0.48 -18.32
N ALA A 268 -16.68 -0.72 -18.04
CA ALA A 268 -16.96 -1.74 -19.03
C ALA A 268 -18.41 -1.69 -19.49
N ARG A 269 -18.62 -1.41 -20.78
CA ARG A 269 -19.94 -1.41 -21.42
C ARG A 269 -20.33 -2.77 -21.97
N ASN A 270 -21.46 -3.30 -21.49
CA ASN A 270 -21.98 -4.61 -21.92
C ASN A 270 -22.85 -4.58 -23.18
N ASP A 271 -23.45 -3.45 -23.53
CA ASP A 271 -24.37 -3.36 -24.67
C ASP A 271 -23.66 -3.18 -26.01
N THR A 272 -22.45 -2.63 -25.96
CA THR A 272 -21.64 -2.20 -27.10
C THR A 272 -20.24 -2.77 -27.08
N ASP A 273 -19.89 -3.54 -26.06
CA ASP A 273 -18.57 -4.18 -25.87
C ASP A 273 -17.44 -3.15 -25.93
N GLN A 274 -17.47 -2.16 -25.02
CA GLN A 274 -16.50 -1.06 -24.99
C GLN A 274 -15.91 -0.87 -23.59
N ILE A 275 -14.68 -0.35 -23.53
CA ILE A 275 -14.15 0.32 -22.35
C ILE A 275 -14.35 1.82 -22.52
N SER A 276 -14.93 2.46 -21.51
CA SER A 276 -15.22 3.89 -21.48
C SER A 276 -14.35 4.58 -20.44
N GLU A 277 -13.94 5.80 -20.72
CA GLU A 277 -13.38 6.73 -19.72
C GLU A 277 -14.50 7.67 -19.25
N PHE A 278 -14.53 8.02 -17.96
CA PHE A 278 -15.47 9.00 -17.41
C PHE A 278 -14.80 10.35 -17.12
N ASP A 279 -15.55 11.43 -17.33
CA ASP A 279 -15.21 12.75 -16.81
C ASP A 279 -15.85 12.94 -15.42
N LEU A 280 -15.05 12.87 -14.37
CA LEU A 280 -15.51 13.04 -12.98
C LEU A 280 -16.00 14.45 -12.64
N THR A 281 -15.82 15.43 -13.51
CA THR A 281 -16.44 16.76 -13.31
C THR A 281 -17.94 16.71 -13.60
N THR A 282 -18.35 15.87 -14.56
CA THR A 282 -19.74 15.82 -15.06
C THR A 282 -20.44 14.51 -14.75
N GLY A 283 -19.69 13.42 -14.62
CA GLY A 283 -20.21 12.04 -14.55
C GLY A 283 -20.48 11.42 -15.92
N GLN A 284 -20.14 12.09 -17.03
CA GLN A 284 -20.39 11.58 -18.39
C GLN A 284 -19.23 10.73 -18.94
N VAL A 285 -19.52 9.91 -19.95
CA VAL A 285 -18.49 9.23 -20.74
C VAL A 285 -17.70 10.25 -21.56
N ALA A 286 -16.39 10.29 -21.34
CA ALA A 286 -15.43 11.16 -22.04
C ALA A 286 -14.93 10.55 -23.34
N SER A 287 -14.60 9.25 -23.33
CA SER A 287 -14.08 8.51 -24.48
C SER A 287 -14.48 7.03 -24.42
N GLU A 288 -14.41 6.33 -25.55
CA GLU A 288 -14.74 4.90 -25.64
C GLU A 288 -13.81 4.18 -26.62
N VAL A 289 -13.38 2.99 -26.25
CA VAL A 289 -12.56 2.07 -27.04
C VAL A 289 -13.27 0.71 -27.12
N PRO A 290 -13.48 0.15 -28.33
CA PRO A 290 -14.06 -1.19 -28.45
C PRO A 290 -13.16 -2.25 -27.84
N ILE A 291 -13.76 -3.22 -27.15
CA ILE A 291 -13.06 -4.41 -26.65
C ILE A 291 -12.60 -5.26 -27.84
N ASP A 292 -11.33 -5.65 -27.86
CA ASP A 292 -10.70 -6.44 -28.91
C ASP A 292 -10.14 -7.76 -28.38
N ASN A 293 -10.88 -8.85 -28.61
CA ASN A 293 -10.44 -10.22 -28.34
C ASN A 293 -9.64 -10.80 -29.53
N GLY A 294 -8.62 -10.08 -30.00
CA GLY A 294 -7.82 -10.47 -31.17
C GLY A 294 -8.65 -10.62 -32.46
N GLY A 295 -9.69 -9.81 -32.61
CA GLY A 295 -10.63 -9.80 -33.73
C GLY A 295 -11.67 -10.92 -33.72
N ALA A 296 -11.72 -11.73 -32.67
CA ALA A 296 -12.81 -12.68 -32.46
C ALA A 296 -14.10 -11.93 -32.04
N PRO A 297 -15.29 -12.41 -32.44
CA PRO A 297 -16.54 -11.93 -31.85
C PRO A 297 -16.50 -12.14 -30.34
N PHE A 298 -16.76 -11.07 -29.61
CA PHE A 298 -16.84 -11.04 -28.15
C PHE A 298 -18.18 -10.38 -27.79
N ASP A 299 -18.79 -10.85 -26.72
CA ASP A 299 -20.03 -10.34 -26.15
C ASP A 299 -19.81 -10.38 -24.65
N LEU A 300 -19.54 -9.20 -24.07
CA LEU A 300 -19.14 -9.08 -22.68
C LEU A 300 -20.25 -9.55 -21.74
N GLY A 301 -21.52 -9.32 -22.10
CA GLY A 301 -22.66 -9.69 -21.27
C GLY A 301 -22.62 -9.07 -19.86
N SER A 302 -23.06 -9.82 -18.85
CA SER A 302 -22.87 -9.40 -17.45
C SER A 302 -21.39 -9.48 -17.07
N CYS A 303 -20.85 -8.52 -16.34
CA CYS A 303 -19.43 -8.52 -16.02
C CYS A 303 -19.14 -7.99 -14.62
N GLY A 304 -17.86 -7.88 -14.29
CA GLY A 304 -17.34 -7.05 -13.21
C GLY A 304 -15.97 -6.54 -13.64
N MET A 305 -15.52 -5.42 -13.07
CA MET A 305 -14.22 -4.83 -13.38
C MET A 305 -13.52 -4.39 -12.09
N THR A 306 -12.21 -4.52 -12.02
CA THR A 306 -11.38 -4.10 -10.86
C THR A 306 -9.96 -3.75 -11.33
N PHE A 307 -9.13 -3.23 -10.42
CA PHE A 307 -7.74 -2.88 -10.69
C PHE A 307 -6.79 -3.82 -9.93
N ASP A 308 -5.87 -4.44 -10.66
CA ASP A 308 -4.78 -5.22 -10.10
C ASP A 308 -3.56 -4.32 -9.90
N CYS A 309 -3.44 -3.80 -8.67
CA CYS A 309 -2.42 -2.82 -8.30
C CYS A 309 -0.99 -3.37 -8.43
N HIS A 310 -0.77 -4.67 -8.30
CA HIS A 310 0.57 -5.27 -8.42
C HIS A 310 1.08 -5.32 -9.86
N ASN A 311 0.18 -5.47 -10.84
CA ASN A 311 0.55 -5.53 -12.26
C ASN A 311 0.13 -4.27 -13.03
N GLN A 312 -0.43 -3.28 -12.34
CA GLN A 312 -0.88 -2.00 -12.90
C GLN A 312 -1.81 -2.19 -14.11
N GLN A 313 -2.80 -3.08 -13.97
CA GLN A 313 -3.69 -3.47 -15.06
C GLN A 313 -5.16 -3.50 -14.65
N LEU A 314 -6.04 -3.14 -15.58
CA LEU A 314 -7.48 -3.29 -15.42
C LEU A 314 -7.85 -4.75 -15.67
N LEU A 315 -8.64 -5.34 -14.77
CA LEU A 315 -9.16 -6.70 -14.90
C LEU A 315 -10.67 -6.66 -15.16
N ILE A 316 -11.13 -7.55 -16.03
CA ILE A 316 -12.54 -7.74 -16.35
C ILE A 316 -12.92 -9.22 -16.28
N ALA A 317 -14.09 -9.50 -15.71
CA ALA A 317 -14.68 -10.83 -15.68
C ALA A 317 -15.71 -10.96 -16.81
N ASP A 318 -15.49 -11.89 -17.74
CA ASP A 318 -16.37 -12.09 -18.91
C ASP A 318 -17.70 -12.75 -18.53
N GLY A 319 -18.82 -12.19 -18.99
CA GLY A 319 -20.16 -12.73 -18.82
C GLY A 319 -20.44 -14.04 -19.53
N GLY A 320 -19.69 -14.32 -20.60
CA GLY A 320 -19.83 -15.51 -21.44
C GLY A 320 -19.30 -16.80 -20.81
N GLY A 321 -18.42 -16.71 -19.81
CA GLY A 321 -17.73 -17.87 -19.24
C GLY A 321 -17.05 -17.65 -17.88
N GLY A 322 -17.12 -16.44 -17.30
CA GLY A 322 -16.49 -16.11 -16.02
C GLY A 322 -14.97 -16.07 -16.05
N ASP A 323 -14.36 -16.09 -17.24
CA ASP A 323 -12.92 -15.95 -17.40
C ASP A 323 -12.46 -14.54 -17.03
N ILE A 324 -11.25 -14.43 -16.48
CA ILE A 324 -10.66 -13.14 -16.10
C ILE A 324 -9.66 -12.73 -17.17
N TYR A 325 -9.86 -11.54 -17.71
CA TYR A 325 -8.96 -10.92 -18.67
C TYR A 325 -8.37 -9.64 -18.09
N SER A 326 -7.14 -9.32 -18.43
CA SER A 326 -6.67 -7.94 -18.36
C SER A 326 -7.03 -7.22 -19.65
N ILE A 327 -7.26 -5.91 -19.55
CA ILE A 327 -7.61 -5.07 -20.69
C ILE A 327 -6.76 -3.81 -20.73
N ASP A 328 -6.18 -3.54 -21.90
CA ASP A 328 -5.53 -2.27 -22.19
C ASP A 328 -6.61 -1.23 -22.56
N PRO A 329 -6.86 -0.21 -21.73
CA PRO A 329 -7.93 0.77 -21.99
C PRO A 329 -7.67 1.62 -23.24
N ALA A 330 -6.42 1.80 -23.66
CA ALA A 330 -6.08 2.62 -24.83
C ALA A 330 -6.37 1.90 -26.15
N THR A 331 -6.29 0.57 -26.17
CA THR A 331 -6.46 -0.24 -27.39
C THR A 331 -7.66 -1.18 -27.35
N GLY A 332 -8.22 -1.44 -26.18
CA GLY A 332 -9.25 -2.44 -25.92
C GLY A 332 -8.75 -3.88 -25.97
N ALA A 333 -7.43 -4.09 -26.15
CA ALA A 333 -6.86 -5.42 -26.30
C ALA A 333 -6.97 -6.21 -24.99
N MET A 334 -7.54 -7.42 -25.07
CA MET A 334 -7.66 -8.32 -23.93
C MET A 334 -6.55 -9.37 -23.89
N THR A 335 -6.10 -9.70 -22.69
CA THR A 335 -5.19 -10.80 -22.41
C THR A 335 -5.81 -11.71 -21.34
N LEU A 336 -5.92 -13.01 -21.63
CA LEU A 336 -6.45 -13.97 -20.65
C LEU A 336 -5.50 -14.11 -19.46
N ILE A 337 -6.01 -13.87 -18.25
CA ILE A 337 -5.29 -14.01 -16.98
C ILE A 337 -5.67 -15.32 -16.28
N ALA A 338 -6.96 -15.63 -16.21
CA ALA A 338 -7.45 -16.87 -15.60
C ALA A 338 -8.57 -17.50 -16.44
N ASP A 339 -8.40 -18.78 -16.79
CA ASP A 339 -9.42 -19.65 -17.40
C ASP A 339 -10.14 -20.38 -16.27
N THR A 340 -11.37 -19.98 -15.97
CA THR A 340 -12.04 -20.33 -14.70
C THR A 340 -12.95 -21.55 -14.83
N ASP A 341 -13.19 -22.04 -16.05
CA ASP A 341 -14.16 -23.09 -16.37
C ASP A 341 -15.58 -22.81 -15.80
N LEU A 342 -15.88 -21.55 -15.45
CA LEU A 342 -17.19 -21.16 -14.94
C LEU A 342 -18.25 -21.27 -16.05
N THR A 343 -19.49 -21.54 -15.63
CA THR A 343 -20.61 -21.73 -16.57
C THR A 343 -21.76 -20.75 -16.34
N TRP A 344 -21.52 -19.74 -15.53
CA TRP A 344 -22.47 -18.71 -15.14
C TRP A 344 -21.81 -17.35 -15.29
N SER A 345 -22.63 -16.30 -15.38
CA SER A 345 -22.15 -14.96 -15.68
C SER A 345 -21.77 -14.22 -14.41
N PRO A 346 -20.53 -13.72 -14.28
CA PRO A 346 -20.15 -12.83 -13.19
C PRO A 346 -20.99 -11.54 -13.20
N THR A 347 -21.22 -11.02 -12.00
CA THR A 347 -21.94 -9.77 -11.75
C THR A 347 -21.10 -8.75 -10.99
N GLY A 348 -19.92 -9.13 -10.50
CA GLY A 348 -19.00 -8.23 -9.83
C GLY A 348 -17.62 -8.86 -9.67
N LEU A 349 -16.60 -8.01 -9.58
CA LEU A 349 -15.20 -8.41 -9.50
C LEU A 349 -14.48 -7.43 -8.56
N ALA A 350 -13.69 -7.94 -7.61
CA ALA A 350 -12.89 -7.12 -6.71
C ALA A 350 -11.52 -7.75 -6.49
N TYR A 351 -10.45 -6.95 -6.55
CA TYR A 351 -9.08 -7.41 -6.32
C TYR A 351 -8.77 -7.45 -4.82
N GLU A 352 -8.08 -8.51 -4.38
CA GLU A 352 -7.58 -8.64 -3.02
C GLU A 352 -6.05 -8.71 -3.06
N PRO A 353 -5.35 -7.72 -2.47
CA PRO A 353 -3.91 -7.57 -2.67
C PRO A 353 -3.07 -8.54 -1.84
N VAL A 354 -3.52 -8.93 -0.64
CA VAL A 354 -2.74 -9.78 0.29
C VAL A 354 -2.46 -11.18 -0.26
N THR A 355 -3.45 -11.80 -0.88
CA THR A 355 -3.35 -13.13 -1.50
C THR A 355 -3.27 -13.06 -3.02
N ARG A 356 -3.32 -11.86 -3.61
CA ARG A 356 -3.23 -11.59 -5.05
C ARG A 356 -4.26 -12.41 -5.83
N THR A 357 -5.49 -12.36 -5.33
CA THR A 357 -6.64 -13.08 -5.88
C THR A 357 -7.74 -12.08 -6.24
N VAL A 358 -8.78 -12.57 -6.91
CA VAL A 358 -10.00 -11.79 -7.12
C VAL A 358 -11.18 -12.47 -6.46
N TYR A 359 -12.04 -11.67 -5.85
CA TYR A 359 -13.40 -12.07 -5.51
C TYR A 359 -14.29 -11.92 -6.74
N VAL A 360 -15.18 -12.88 -6.95
CA VAL A 360 -16.16 -12.85 -8.04
C VAL A 360 -17.56 -13.09 -7.48
N ALA A 361 -18.48 -12.17 -7.75
CA ALA A 361 -19.90 -12.36 -7.48
C ALA A 361 -20.56 -13.00 -8.70
N GLY A 362 -21.37 -14.03 -8.47
CA GLY A 362 -22.15 -14.74 -9.48
C GLY A 362 -23.64 -14.66 -9.19
N ASP A 363 -24.16 -13.44 -9.03
CA ASP A 363 -25.52 -13.15 -8.55
C ASP A 363 -25.76 -13.56 -7.08
N PHE A 364 -25.89 -14.86 -6.78
CA PHE A 364 -26.14 -15.35 -5.41
C PHE A 364 -24.91 -15.92 -4.72
N ASP A 365 -23.88 -16.28 -5.46
CA ASP A 365 -22.72 -17.00 -4.95
C ASP A 365 -21.47 -16.11 -4.98
N LEU A 366 -20.61 -16.28 -3.98
CA LEU A 366 -19.32 -15.61 -3.88
C LEU A 366 -18.18 -16.62 -4.10
N TYR A 367 -17.20 -16.24 -4.91
CA TYR A 367 -16.03 -17.05 -5.22
C TYR A 367 -14.74 -16.27 -5.02
N ARG A 368 -13.64 -17.01 -4.84
CA ARG A 368 -12.27 -16.51 -4.95
C ARG A 368 -11.56 -17.22 -6.09
N ILE A 369 -10.83 -16.47 -6.91
CA ILE A 369 -10.10 -17.00 -8.05
C ILE A 369 -8.62 -16.59 -7.95
N ALA A 370 -7.74 -17.58 -8.05
CA ALA A 370 -6.30 -17.36 -8.08
C ALA A 370 -5.84 -16.85 -9.46
N LEU A 371 -5.00 -15.81 -9.46
CA LEU A 371 -4.40 -15.22 -10.67
C LEU A 371 -2.96 -15.69 -10.93
N ASP A 372 -2.47 -16.65 -10.14
CA ASP A 372 -1.11 -17.21 -10.20
C ASP A 372 -0.91 -18.24 -11.33
N GLY A 373 -1.87 -18.36 -12.24
CA GLY A 373 -1.91 -19.35 -13.31
C GLY A 373 -2.35 -20.75 -12.88
N SER A 374 -2.65 -20.97 -11.60
CA SER A 374 -3.33 -22.21 -11.16
C SER A 374 -4.81 -22.23 -11.55
N ASN A 375 -5.39 -21.05 -11.76
CA ASN A 375 -6.81 -20.81 -12.03
C ASN A 375 -7.73 -21.47 -11.00
N THR A 376 -7.26 -21.58 -9.76
CA THR A 376 -8.03 -22.23 -8.70
C THR A 376 -9.26 -21.39 -8.38
N VAL A 377 -10.45 -21.99 -8.53
CA VAL A 377 -11.73 -21.39 -8.14
C VAL A 377 -12.20 -22.00 -6.83
N GLU A 378 -12.36 -21.16 -5.81
CA GLU A 378 -12.87 -21.52 -4.48
C GLU A 378 -14.25 -20.88 -4.26
N ALA A 379 -15.24 -21.69 -3.86
CA ALA A 379 -16.55 -21.16 -3.46
C ALA A 379 -16.51 -20.71 -2.00
N LEU A 380 -16.88 -19.46 -1.73
CA LEU A 380 -16.86 -18.83 -0.42
C LEU A 380 -18.23 -18.73 0.26
N GLY A 381 -19.30 -19.13 -0.44
CA GLY A 381 -20.64 -19.19 0.11
C GLY A 381 -21.69 -18.61 -0.83
N ALA A 382 -22.91 -18.49 -0.32
CA ALA A 382 -24.02 -17.86 -1.01
C ALA A 382 -24.53 -16.67 -0.19
N PHE A 383 -24.63 -15.51 -0.82
CA PHE A 383 -25.07 -14.27 -0.18
C PHE A 383 -26.44 -14.46 0.47
N ASN A 384 -26.52 -14.13 1.75
CA ASN A 384 -27.74 -14.24 2.51
C ASN A 384 -27.82 -13.22 3.65
N ASP A 385 -29.05 -12.82 3.99
CA ASP A 385 -29.39 -12.03 5.17
C ASP A 385 -30.29 -12.88 6.07
N GLU A 386 -29.79 -13.21 7.27
CA GLU A 386 -30.44 -14.13 8.21
C GLU A 386 -30.94 -15.46 7.58
N GLY A 387 -30.27 -15.93 6.53
CA GLY A 387 -30.60 -17.16 5.80
C GLY A 387 -31.55 -16.98 4.60
N ASP A 388 -32.03 -15.76 4.33
CA ASP A 388 -32.76 -15.43 3.10
C ASP A 388 -31.75 -15.08 1.98
N PRO A 389 -31.80 -15.72 0.80
CA PRO A 389 -30.86 -15.45 -0.29
C PRO A 389 -30.94 -14.02 -0.80
N VAL A 390 -29.78 -13.41 -1.06
CA VAL A 390 -29.65 -12.05 -1.57
C VAL A 390 -28.93 -12.10 -2.92
N SER A 391 -29.48 -11.41 -3.91
CA SER A 391 -28.87 -11.21 -5.22
C SER A 391 -27.93 -10.00 -5.14
N ILE A 392 -26.70 -10.18 -5.58
CA ILE A 392 -25.63 -9.20 -5.50
C ILE A 392 -25.04 -8.97 -6.89
N SER A 393 -25.11 -7.71 -7.31
CA SER A 393 -24.62 -7.26 -8.62
C SER A 393 -23.39 -6.39 -8.53
N ASN A 394 -22.75 -6.27 -7.36
CA ASN A 394 -21.52 -5.51 -7.18
C ASN A 394 -20.75 -6.08 -5.99
N ILE A 395 -19.43 -6.00 -6.05
CA ILE A 395 -18.51 -6.24 -4.94
C ILE A 395 -17.32 -5.30 -5.14
N GLU A 396 -16.75 -4.79 -4.06
CA GLU A 396 -15.50 -4.04 -4.09
C GLU A 396 -14.78 -4.15 -2.73
N VAL A 397 -13.46 -4.03 -2.71
CA VAL A 397 -12.69 -3.88 -1.47
C VAL A 397 -12.70 -2.40 -1.07
N LEU A 398 -13.36 -2.09 0.04
CA LEU A 398 -13.63 -0.72 0.50
C LEU A 398 -13.33 -0.58 2.00
N PRO A 399 -13.22 0.65 2.54
CA PRO A 399 -12.99 0.87 3.96
C PRO A 399 -14.00 0.13 4.84
N ILE A 400 -13.50 -0.64 5.81
CA ILE A 400 -14.31 -1.31 6.82
C ILE A 400 -14.55 -0.39 8.01
N CYS A 401 -15.61 -0.67 8.76
CA CYS A 401 -15.82 0.01 10.03
C CYS A 401 -14.78 -0.47 11.06
N THR A 402 -13.73 0.33 11.28
CA THR A 402 -12.85 0.13 12.43
C THR A 402 -13.59 0.62 13.67
N GLY A 403 -14.17 -0.30 14.45
CA GLY A 403 -14.96 0.06 15.63
C GLY A 403 -14.21 1.04 16.54
N GLY A 404 -14.82 2.20 16.81
CA GLY A 404 -14.24 3.28 17.63
C GLY A 404 -14.03 2.98 19.11
#